data_AF-A0AB39IP97-F1
#
_entry.id   AF-A0AB39IP97-F1
#
_cell.length_a   1.000
_cell.length_b   1.000
_cell.length_c   1.000
_cell.angle_alpha   90.00
_cell.angle_beta   90.00
_cell.angle_gamma   90.00
#
_symmetry.space_group_name_H-M   'P 1'
#
loop_
_entity.id
_entity.type
_entity.pdbx_description
1 polymer ?
#
loop_
_entity_poly.entity_id
_entity_poly.type
_entity_poly.pdbx_seq_one_letter_code
_entity_poly.pdbx_strand_id
1 'polypeptide(L)'
;MPTNAPNLTAFLDMLAFSEGTATHPLTRNRGYDVIVTGIDGKPEIFTDYHDHPFANGRPGKIFNKQGQRSTAAGRYQQLYRYWPTYKVLLKLPDFGPDSQDTLAIQLIREQRALDDIAQGQIASAITRCSNIWASLPGAGYGQREHSIERLLTAYQQARGELA
;
A
#
# COMPACT_ATOMS: atom_id res chain seq x y z
N MET A 1 -16.34 -10.62 -11.39
CA MET A 1 -16.01 -10.02 -10.08
C MET A 1 -15.68 -11.17 -9.14
N PRO A 2 -14.52 -11.23 -8.48
CA PRO A 2 -14.23 -12.35 -7.59
C PRO A 2 -15.27 -12.36 -6.46
N THR A 3 -15.70 -13.57 -6.12
CA THR A 3 -16.86 -13.94 -5.31
C THR A 3 -16.78 -13.55 -3.82
N ASN A 4 -15.85 -12.69 -3.42
CA ASN A 4 -15.75 -12.22 -2.03
C ASN A 4 -15.17 -10.78 -1.91
N ALA A 5 -15.89 -9.79 -2.44
CA ALA A 5 -15.53 -8.37 -2.35
C ALA A 5 -15.22 -7.87 -0.91
N PRO A 6 -15.89 -8.36 0.17
CA PRO A 6 -15.59 -7.91 1.53
C PRO A 6 -14.17 -8.25 2.00
N ASN A 7 -13.69 -9.47 1.74
CA ASN A 7 -12.34 -9.90 2.16
C ASN A 7 -11.25 -9.12 1.42
N LEU A 8 -11.45 -8.82 0.13
CA LEU A 8 -10.51 -7.99 -0.62
C LEU A 8 -10.45 -6.57 -0.06
N THR A 9 -11.61 -5.96 0.21
CA THR A 9 -11.68 -4.63 0.85
C THR A 9 -10.99 -4.63 2.21
N ALA A 10 -11.25 -5.64 3.05
CA ALA A 10 -10.60 -5.79 4.35
C ALA A 10 -9.08 -5.97 4.24
N PHE A 11 -8.61 -6.70 3.23
CA PHE A 11 -7.17 -6.84 2.96
C PHE A 11 -6.52 -5.51 2.56
N LEU A 12 -7.18 -4.74 1.69
CA LEU A 12 -6.73 -3.39 1.33
C LEU A 12 -6.71 -2.45 2.54
N ASP A 13 -7.72 -2.50 3.41
CA ASP A 13 -7.76 -1.72 4.64
C ASP A 13 -6.62 -2.12 5.62
N MET A 14 -6.32 -3.42 5.71
CA MET A 14 -5.18 -3.93 6.46
C MET A 14 -3.84 -3.43 5.89
N LEU A 15 -3.66 -3.42 4.56
CA LEU A 15 -2.45 -2.87 3.93
C LEU A 15 -2.28 -1.38 4.25
N ALA A 16 -3.35 -0.60 4.18
CA ALA A 16 -3.32 0.83 4.51
C ALA A 16 -2.96 1.08 5.98
N PHE A 17 -3.42 0.22 6.89
CA PHE A 17 -2.99 0.22 8.28
C PHE A 17 -1.51 -0.14 8.43
N SER A 18 -1.06 -1.19 7.73
CA SER A 18 0.31 -1.70 7.79
C SER A 18 1.33 -0.67 7.31
N GLU A 19 1.03 0.01 6.19
CA GLU A 19 1.85 1.09 5.66
C GLU A 19 1.74 2.40 6.45
N GLY A 20 0.93 2.43 7.52
CA GLY A 20 0.75 3.59 8.40
C GLY A 20 0.03 4.76 7.74
N THR A 21 -0.67 4.53 6.63
CA THR A 21 -1.33 5.60 5.84
C THR A 21 -2.75 5.85 6.34
N ALA A 22 -3.49 4.79 6.69
CA ALA A 22 -4.88 4.89 7.13
C ALA A 22 -5.05 5.68 8.44
N THR A 23 -4.02 5.68 9.30
CA THR A 23 -3.99 6.38 10.59
C THR A 23 -3.05 7.58 10.59
N HIS A 24 -2.56 8.00 9.42
CA HIS A 24 -1.63 9.12 9.30
C HIS A 24 -2.28 10.42 9.77
N PRO A 25 -1.66 11.21 10.67
CA PRO A 25 -2.32 12.34 11.33
C PRO A 25 -2.72 13.48 10.38
N LEU A 26 -2.09 13.56 9.21
CA LEU A 26 -2.42 14.58 8.20
C LEU A 26 -3.40 14.08 7.12
N THR A 27 -3.71 12.79 7.05
CA THR A 27 -4.56 12.29 5.96
C THR A 27 -5.94 12.92 6.02
N ARG A 28 -6.42 13.37 4.88
CA ARG A 28 -7.79 13.86 4.66
C ARG A 28 -8.60 12.88 3.81
N ASN A 29 -7.97 11.79 3.38
CA ASN A 29 -8.56 10.81 2.49
C ASN A 29 -8.09 9.38 2.83
N ARG A 30 -8.24 8.96 4.08
CA ARG A 30 -8.04 7.55 4.53
C ARG A 30 -6.70 6.91 4.10
N GLY A 31 -5.65 7.70 3.96
CA GLY A 31 -4.31 7.31 3.54
C GLY A 31 -3.99 7.52 2.05
N TYR A 32 -4.98 7.76 1.19
CA TYR A 32 -4.77 7.92 -0.27
C TYR A 32 -3.93 9.13 -0.65
N ASP A 33 -3.77 10.11 0.25
CA ASP A 33 -2.99 11.32 0.06
C ASP A 33 -1.59 11.27 0.73
N VAL A 34 -1.21 10.18 1.37
CA VAL A 34 0.00 10.15 2.22
C VAL A 34 1.28 10.01 1.39
N ILE A 35 2.28 10.84 1.66
CA ILE A 35 3.65 10.66 1.18
C ILE A 35 4.49 10.05 2.31
N VAL A 36 5.38 9.12 1.97
CA VAL A 36 6.31 8.50 2.93
C VAL A 36 7.04 9.55 3.77
N THR A 37 7.09 9.31 5.09
CA THR A 37 7.82 10.19 6.01
C THR A 37 9.32 9.89 5.92
N GLY A 38 10.12 10.94 5.73
CA GLY A 38 11.58 10.83 5.67
C GLY A 38 12.22 10.70 7.05
N ILE A 39 13.55 10.59 7.08
CA ILE A 39 14.36 10.61 8.31
C ILE A 39 14.26 11.96 9.06
N ASP A 40 13.81 13.02 8.38
CA ASP A 40 13.50 14.31 9.01
C ASP A 40 12.24 14.29 9.88
N GLY A 41 11.47 13.20 9.85
CA GLY A 41 10.25 13.02 10.63
C GLY A 41 9.12 13.95 10.22
N LYS A 42 9.21 14.61 9.06
CA LYS A 42 8.19 15.57 8.62
C LYS A 42 7.09 14.84 7.84
N PRO A 43 5.89 14.67 8.43
CA PRO A 43 4.76 14.05 7.73
C PRO A 43 4.32 14.93 6.56
N GLU A 44 3.83 14.29 5.50
CA GLU A 44 3.47 14.99 4.28
C GLU A 44 2.28 14.29 3.60
N ILE A 45 1.39 15.10 3.04
CA ILE A 45 0.32 14.65 2.15
C ILE A 45 0.36 15.44 0.84
N PHE A 46 -0.19 14.86 -0.23
CA PHE A 46 -0.44 15.55 -1.49
C PHE A 46 -1.94 15.83 -1.65
N THR A 47 -2.28 16.88 -2.40
CA THR A 47 -3.68 17.30 -2.61
C THR A 47 -4.11 17.23 -4.07
N ASP A 48 -3.18 16.92 -4.96
CA ASP A 48 -3.42 16.79 -6.40
C ASP A 48 -3.27 15.33 -6.82
N TYR A 49 -4.37 14.74 -7.28
CA TYR A 49 -4.45 13.35 -7.70
C TYR A 49 -4.23 13.15 -9.20
N HIS A 50 -4.03 14.19 -10.02
CA HIS A 50 -3.88 14.03 -11.48
C HIS A 50 -2.74 13.07 -11.86
N ASP A 51 -1.70 13.00 -11.04
CA ASP A 51 -0.64 12.02 -11.20
C ASP A 51 0.02 11.66 -9.86
N HIS A 52 0.90 10.66 -9.88
CA HIS A 52 1.73 10.33 -8.73
C HIS A 52 2.52 11.57 -8.28
N PRO A 53 2.61 11.92 -6.99
CA PRO A 53 3.14 13.22 -6.54
C PRO A 53 4.61 13.47 -6.92
N PHE A 54 5.35 12.42 -7.29
CA PHE A 54 6.74 12.47 -7.76
C PHE A 54 6.89 12.51 -9.29
N ALA A 55 5.80 12.50 -10.07
CA ALA A 55 5.84 12.48 -11.53
C ALA A 55 6.50 13.72 -12.16
N ASN A 56 6.37 14.87 -11.52
CA ASN A 56 6.94 16.14 -11.99
C ASN A 56 8.39 16.39 -11.52
N GLY A 57 9.15 15.33 -11.23
CA GLY A 57 10.59 15.42 -10.99
C GLY A 57 11.00 15.92 -9.61
N ARG A 58 10.07 16.06 -8.65
CA ARG A 58 10.47 16.34 -7.25
C ARG A 58 11.30 15.18 -6.69
N PRO A 59 12.33 15.45 -5.86
CA PRO A 59 13.16 14.39 -5.31
C PRO A 59 12.41 13.57 -4.27
N GLY A 60 12.69 12.25 -4.24
CA GLY A 60 12.23 11.34 -3.19
C GLY A 60 12.68 11.75 -1.79
N LYS A 61 11.93 11.32 -0.77
CA LYS A 61 12.20 11.59 0.65
C LYS A 61 13.38 10.73 1.11
N ILE A 62 14.37 11.32 1.77
CA ILE A 62 15.49 10.57 2.34
C ILE A 62 14.97 9.79 3.54
N PHE A 63 15.17 8.48 3.59
CA PHE A 63 14.62 7.62 4.65
C PHE A 63 15.68 6.98 5.55
N ASN A 64 16.97 7.14 5.26
CA ASN A 64 18.05 6.64 6.11
C ASN A 64 19.30 7.54 6.09
N LYS A 65 20.25 7.23 6.98
CA LYS A 65 21.51 7.98 7.13
C LYS A 65 22.43 7.87 5.91
N GLN A 66 22.25 6.84 5.08
CA GLN A 66 23.01 6.63 3.83
C GLN A 66 22.49 7.50 2.68
N GLY A 67 21.42 8.28 2.88
CA GLY A 67 20.89 9.16 1.85
C GLY A 67 19.98 8.46 0.83
N GLN A 68 19.57 7.21 1.08
CA GLN A 68 18.63 6.52 0.20
C GLN A 68 17.28 7.24 0.20
N ARG A 69 16.63 7.26 -0.97
CA ARG A 69 15.39 8.00 -1.19
C ARG A 69 14.24 7.07 -1.53
N SER A 70 13.06 7.38 -0.98
CA SER A 70 11.81 6.72 -1.31
C SER A 70 10.86 7.71 -1.99
N THR A 71 10.09 7.21 -2.94
CA THR A 71 9.01 7.95 -3.61
C THR A 71 7.64 7.39 -3.23
N ALA A 72 7.58 6.56 -2.19
CA ALA A 72 6.35 5.93 -1.76
C ALA A 72 5.27 6.97 -1.46
N ALA A 73 4.11 6.79 -2.09
CA ALA A 73 2.95 7.65 -1.93
C ALA A 73 1.64 6.88 -2.05
N GLY A 74 0.58 7.51 -1.54
CA GLY A 74 -0.75 6.95 -1.54
C GLY A 74 -0.97 5.92 -0.45
N ARG A 75 -2.19 5.37 -0.44
CA ARG A 75 -2.69 4.47 0.60
C ARG A 75 -1.86 3.21 0.76
N TYR A 76 -1.29 2.75 -0.35
CA TYR A 76 -0.49 1.54 -0.44
C TYR A 76 1.00 1.81 -0.68
N GLN A 77 1.45 3.05 -0.44
CA GLN A 77 2.86 3.47 -0.54
C GLN A 77 3.54 3.05 -1.86
N GLN A 78 2.82 3.23 -2.96
CA GLN A 78 3.27 2.86 -4.31
C GLN A 78 4.50 3.69 -4.69
N LEU A 79 5.50 3.05 -5.29
CA LEU A 79 6.72 3.73 -5.73
C LEU A 79 6.56 4.31 -7.13
N TYR A 80 7.03 5.55 -7.32
CA TYR A 80 6.99 6.21 -8.61
C TYR A 80 7.66 5.40 -9.72
N ARG A 81 8.73 4.66 -9.43
CA ARG A 81 9.45 3.84 -10.43
C ARG A 81 8.53 2.87 -11.17
N TYR A 82 7.47 2.36 -10.53
CA TYR A 82 6.54 1.41 -11.12
C TYR A 82 5.29 2.08 -11.70
N TRP A 83 4.94 3.25 -11.18
CA TRP A 83 3.70 3.94 -11.51
C TRP A 83 3.49 4.18 -13.02
N PRO A 84 4.44 4.73 -13.81
CA PRO A 84 4.22 4.95 -15.25
C PRO A 84 3.86 3.68 -16.02
N THR A 85 4.50 2.55 -15.69
CA THR A 85 4.23 1.26 -16.33
C THR A 85 2.79 0.80 -16.06
N TYR A 86 2.37 0.84 -14.78
CA TYR A 86 1.02 0.41 -14.41
C TYR A 86 -0.07 1.38 -14.85
N LYS A 87 0.21 2.68 -14.85
CA LYS A 87 -0.70 3.71 -15.39
C LYS A 87 -1.08 3.38 -16.83
N VAL A 88 -0.10 3.05 -17.68
CA VAL A 88 -0.33 2.65 -19.07
C VAL A 88 -1.00 1.28 -19.15
N LEU A 89 -0.46 0.26 -18.45
CA LEU A 89 -0.94 -1.12 -18.52
C LEU A 89 -2.42 -1.25 -18.12
N LEU A 90 -2.82 -0.55 -17.05
CA LEU A 90 -4.16 -0.62 -16.47
C LEU A 90 -5.06 0.52 -16.95
N LYS A 91 -4.56 1.41 -17.80
CA LYS A 91 -5.26 2.61 -18.30
C LYS A 91 -5.79 3.50 -17.17
N LEU A 92 -4.97 3.71 -16.15
CA LEU A 92 -5.34 4.52 -14.98
C LEU A 92 -5.37 6.00 -15.39
N PRO A 93 -6.48 6.72 -15.17
CA PRO A 93 -6.62 8.11 -15.60
C PRO A 93 -5.79 9.08 -14.74
N ASP A 94 -5.53 8.71 -13.49
CA ASP A 94 -4.99 9.57 -12.44
C ASP A 94 -4.31 8.72 -11.35
N PHE A 95 -3.90 9.34 -10.24
CA PHE A 95 -3.42 8.67 -9.03
C PHE A 95 -4.46 8.73 -7.89
N GLY A 96 -5.75 8.87 -8.22
CA GLY A 96 -6.86 8.89 -7.27
C GLY A 96 -7.10 7.57 -6.55
N PRO A 97 -8.04 7.52 -5.57
CA PRO A 97 -8.32 6.32 -4.80
C PRO A 97 -8.58 5.06 -5.64
N ASP A 98 -9.47 5.14 -6.64
CA ASP A 98 -9.82 4.01 -7.49
C ASP A 98 -8.61 3.50 -8.30
N SER A 99 -7.76 4.41 -8.77
CA SER A 99 -6.52 4.07 -9.49
C SER A 99 -5.51 3.40 -8.57
N GLN A 100 -5.37 3.88 -7.33
CA GLN A 100 -4.50 3.28 -6.33
C GLN A 100 -4.99 1.88 -5.92
N ASP A 101 -6.29 1.69 -5.69
CA ASP A 101 -6.90 0.40 -5.38
C ASP A 101 -6.71 -0.59 -6.54
N THR A 102 -6.97 -0.13 -7.78
CA THR A 102 -6.80 -0.96 -8.99
C THR A 102 -5.36 -1.44 -9.13
N LEU A 103 -4.38 -0.57 -8.89
CA LEU A 103 -2.97 -0.95 -8.88
C LEU A 103 -2.65 -1.91 -7.73
N ALA A 104 -3.10 -1.65 -6.50
CA ALA A 104 -2.87 -2.56 -5.38
C ALA A 104 -3.44 -3.97 -5.65
N ILE A 105 -4.67 -4.05 -6.17
CA ILE A 105 -5.31 -5.32 -6.55
C ILE A 105 -4.52 -6.03 -7.66
N GLN A 106 -3.99 -5.29 -8.64
CA GLN A 106 -3.15 -5.88 -9.68
C GLN A 106 -1.86 -6.48 -9.10
N LEU A 107 -1.20 -5.79 -8.15
CA LEU A 107 0.00 -6.31 -7.49
C LEU A 107 -0.32 -7.57 -6.67
N ILE A 108 -1.44 -7.59 -5.94
CA ILE A 108 -1.93 -8.78 -5.22
C ILE A 108 -2.17 -9.95 -6.18
N ARG A 109 -2.76 -9.68 -7.36
CA ARG A 109 -2.96 -10.68 -8.42
C ARG A 109 -1.65 -11.27 -8.90
N GLU A 110 -0.65 -10.43 -9.14
CA GLU A 110 0.67 -10.86 -9.61
C GLU A 110 1.42 -11.69 -8.56
N GLN A 111 1.18 -11.44 -7.27
CA GLN A 111 1.66 -12.29 -6.17
C GLN A 111 0.84 -13.58 -5.97
N ARG A 112 -0.18 -13.82 -6.81
CA ARG A 112 -1.09 -14.99 -6.71
C ARG A 112 -1.77 -15.10 -5.33
N ALA A 113 -2.12 -13.96 -4.74
CA ALA A 113 -2.71 -13.90 -3.40
C ALA A 113 -4.24 -13.67 -3.40
N LEU A 114 -4.87 -13.43 -4.56
CA LEU A 114 -6.31 -13.18 -4.63
C LEU A 114 -7.15 -14.38 -4.17
N ASP A 115 -6.75 -15.60 -4.51
CA ASP A 115 -7.49 -16.80 -4.11
C ASP A 115 -7.36 -17.06 -2.61
N ASP A 116 -6.16 -16.84 -2.05
CA ASP A 116 -5.92 -16.91 -0.61
C ASP A 116 -6.83 -15.90 0.14
N ILE A 117 -6.95 -14.67 -0.37
CA ILE A 117 -7.83 -13.65 0.21
C ILE A 117 -9.30 -14.05 0.09
N ALA A 118 -9.72 -14.55 -1.07
CA ALA A 118 -11.10 -14.96 -1.30
C ALA A 118 -11.52 -16.10 -0.34
N GLN A 119 -10.57 -16.99 0.00
CA GLN A 119 -10.76 -18.11 0.92
C GLN A 119 -10.52 -17.75 2.39
N GLY A 120 -10.15 -16.51 2.72
CA GLY A 120 -9.84 -16.11 4.11
C GLY A 120 -8.49 -16.61 4.63
N GLN A 121 -7.62 -17.12 3.76
CA GLN A 121 -6.25 -17.58 4.07
C GLN A 121 -5.26 -16.41 4.17
N ILE A 122 -5.56 -15.44 5.03
CA ILE A 122 -4.90 -14.12 5.02
C ILE A 122 -3.42 -14.17 5.40
N ALA A 123 -3.00 -15.08 6.28
CA ALA A 123 -1.59 -15.23 6.61
C ALA A 123 -0.75 -15.65 5.40
N SER A 124 -1.30 -16.52 4.54
CA SER A 124 -0.69 -16.92 3.27
C SER A 124 -0.63 -15.73 2.30
N ALA A 125 -1.74 -15.00 2.16
CA ALA A 125 -1.80 -13.80 1.32
C ALA A 125 -0.77 -12.73 1.74
N ILE A 126 -0.61 -12.48 3.05
CA ILE A 126 0.40 -11.56 3.60
C ILE A 126 1.81 -12.01 3.20
N THR A 127 2.10 -13.30 3.41
CA THR A 127 3.42 -13.87 3.09
C THR A 127 3.74 -13.74 1.60
N ARG A 128 2.77 -13.99 0.71
CA ARG A 128 2.95 -13.82 -0.74
C ARG A 128 3.20 -12.36 -1.14
N CYS A 129 2.67 -11.42 -0.39
CA CYS A 129 2.73 -9.99 -0.69
C CYS A 129 3.93 -9.27 -0.06
N SER A 130 4.75 -9.93 0.76
CA SER A 130 5.77 -9.27 1.59
C SER A 130 6.87 -8.57 0.78
N ASN A 131 7.18 -9.06 -0.42
CA ASN A 131 8.14 -8.41 -1.31
C ASN A 131 7.60 -7.10 -1.93
N ILE A 132 6.29 -6.84 -1.90
CA ILE A 132 5.69 -5.62 -2.45
C ILE A 132 5.63 -4.51 -1.41
N TRP A 133 5.23 -4.83 -0.18
CA TRP A 133 5.01 -3.86 0.90
C TRP A 133 5.99 -4.07 2.05
N ALA A 134 6.83 -3.07 2.28
CA ALA A 134 7.93 -3.18 3.23
C ALA A 134 7.51 -3.25 4.71
N SER A 135 6.25 -2.89 5.00
CA SER A 135 5.69 -3.02 6.35
C SER A 135 5.23 -4.45 6.70
N LEU A 136 5.10 -5.33 5.70
CA LEU A 136 4.66 -6.70 5.91
C LEU A 136 5.80 -7.57 6.48
N PRO A 137 5.48 -8.60 7.28
CA PRO A 137 6.49 -9.50 7.84
C PRO A 137 7.24 -10.26 6.74
N GLY A 138 8.56 -10.33 6.86
CA GLY A 138 9.45 -11.03 5.93
C GLY A 138 9.76 -10.24 4.66
N ALA A 139 9.49 -8.93 4.63
CA ALA A 139 9.76 -8.08 3.47
C ALA A 139 11.27 -7.83 3.27
N GLY A 140 12.06 -7.81 4.34
CA GLY A 140 13.52 -7.80 4.27
C GLY A 140 14.13 -6.45 3.86
N TYR A 141 13.34 -5.38 3.85
CA TYR A 141 13.80 -4.02 3.50
C TYR A 141 14.55 -3.31 4.64
N GLY A 142 14.72 -3.96 5.80
CA GLY A 142 15.31 -3.33 7.00
C GLY A 142 14.48 -2.20 7.59
N GLN A 143 13.21 -2.09 7.18
CA GLN A 143 12.22 -1.19 7.73
C GLN A 143 11.43 -1.89 8.85
N ARG A 144 10.63 -1.13 9.59
CA ARG A 144 9.80 -1.70 10.66
C ARG A 144 8.67 -2.53 10.06
N GLU A 145 8.70 -3.83 10.32
CA GLU A 145 7.64 -4.76 9.93
C GLU A 145 6.60 -4.91 11.07
N HIS A 146 5.36 -5.21 10.71
CA HIS A 146 4.32 -5.62 11.65
C HIS A 146 4.33 -7.14 11.89
N SER A 147 3.89 -7.57 13.08
CA SER A 147 3.66 -9.00 13.33
C SER A 147 2.42 -9.48 12.57
N ILE A 148 2.40 -10.76 12.19
CA ILE A 148 1.27 -11.35 11.47
C ILE A 148 -0.03 -11.23 12.28
N GLU A 149 0.02 -11.43 13.60
CA GLU A 149 -1.15 -11.37 14.49
C GLU A 149 -1.77 -9.97 14.51
N ARG A 150 -0.92 -8.94 14.48
CA ARG A 150 -1.38 -7.55 14.43
C ARG A 150 -2.09 -7.25 13.12
N LEU A 151 -1.59 -7.78 12.01
CA LEU A 151 -2.21 -7.61 10.69
C LEU A 151 -3.53 -8.38 10.58
N LEU A 152 -3.60 -9.60 11.10
CA LEU A 152 -4.85 -10.37 11.17
C LEU A 152 -5.90 -9.65 12.02
N THR A 153 -5.50 -9.05 13.14
CA THR A 153 -6.40 -8.23 13.97
C THR A 153 -6.94 -7.03 13.18
N ALA A 154 -6.08 -6.30 12.46
CA ALA A 154 -6.50 -5.16 11.64
C ALA A 154 -7.45 -5.59 10.51
N TYR A 155 -7.17 -6.75 9.88
CA TYR A 155 -8.03 -7.34 8.85
C TYR A 155 -9.43 -7.68 9.39
N GLN A 156 -9.52 -8.32 10.56
CA GLN A 156 -10.81 -8.64 11.19
C GLN A 156 -11.57 -7.38 11.63
N GLN A 157 -10.87 -6.35 12.12
CA GLN A 157 -11.47 -5.04 12.43
C GLN A 157 -12.04 -4.37 11.17
N ALA A 158 -11.41 -4.58 10.02
CA ALA A 158 -11.92 -4.18 8.71
C ALA A 158 -13.03 -5.12 8.16
N ARG A 159 -13.60 -5.98 9.02
CA ARG A 159 -14.73 -6.89 8.74
C ARG A 159 -14.39 -8.02 7.76
N GLY A 160 -13.10 -8.34 7.61
CA GLY A 160 -12.66 -9.50 6.86
C GLY A 160 -12.89 -10.81 7.63
N GLU A 161 -13.26 -11.86 6.90
CA GLU A 161 -13.47 -13.20 7.45
C GLU A 161 -12.22 -14.06 7.23
N LEU A 162 -11.83 -14.82 8.26
CA LEU A 162 -10.76 -15.81 8.19
C LEU A 162 -11.36 -17.18 7.86
N ALA A 163 -10.55 -18.03 7.23
CA ALA A 163 -10.88 -19.43 6.95
C ALA A 163 -11.06 -20.25 8.24
#